data_AF-A0A835MPE2-F1
#
_entry.id   AF-A0A835MPE2-F1
#
_cell.length_a   1.000
_cell.length_b   1.000
_cell.length_c   1.000
_cell.angle_alpha   90.00
_cell.angle_beta   90.00
_cell.angle_gamma   90.00
#
_symmetry.space_group_name_H-M   'P 1'
#
loop_
_entity.id
_entity.type
_entity.pdbx_description
1 polymer ?
#
loop_
_entity_poly.entity_id
_entity_poly.type
_entity_poly.pdbx_seq_one_letter_code
_entity_poly.pdbx_strand_id
1 'polypeptide(L)'
;MKFLIGPGKSKNRYVEIWYGNIPVMTIVWVANRETPFNDSSGVLRLTDLGILVILNLNGTIIWSSNSPRSASNPSAQLLDSGNLVVKEGDNMENTLWQSFEHPTDTILPGMKLGMNRITGIKWSMTSWNSPDDPSRDNFSCIFIPYGYPELAVTQGSKIKYRPGLCDGLWFSGIPNLKQNPIIFKVLWCEYLNGFRSCSPAITKERPGYEVEESRGAAVEEEICTVGEES
;
A
#
# COMPACT_ATOMS: atom_id res chain seq x y z
N MET A 1 -5.41 -14.83 -3.09
CA MET A 1 -5.33 -14.27 -1.72
C MET A 1 -6.55 -14.67 -0.91
N LYS A 2 -6.54 -14.54 0.44
CA LYS A 2 -7.72 -14.77 1.29
C LYS A 2 -7.86 -13.63 2.31
N PHE A 3 -9.08 -13.34 2.74
CA PHE A 3 -9.35 -12.43 3.86
C PHE A 3 -9.93 -13.20 5.04
N LEU A 4 -9.64 -12.74 6.26
CA LEU A 4 -10.14 -13.32 7.50
C LEU A 4 -10.51 -12.20 8.48
N ILE A 5 -11.55 -12.44 9.28
CA ILE A 5 -11.77 -11.73 10.54
C ILE A 5 -11.48 -12.72 11.66
N GLY A 6 -10.25 -12.69 12.16
CA GLY A 6 -9.77 -13.69 13.11
C GLY A 6 -9.23 -13.04 14.38
N PRO A 7 -9.23 -13.75 15.51
CA PRO A 7 -8.27 -13.41 16.54
C PRO A 7 -6.88 -13.64 15.94
N GLY A 8 -5.99 -12.66 16.07
CA GLY A 8 -4.57 -12.99 16.01
C GLY A 8 -4.23 -13.95 17.17
N LYS A 9 -2.96 -14.14 17.50
CA LYS A 9 -2.63 -14.86 18.75
C LYS A 9 -3.06 -14.09 20.02
N SER A 10 -3.55 -12.85 19.87
CA SER A 10 -4.02 -11.99 20.95
C SER A 10 -5.55 -11.99 21.07
N LYS A 11 -6.08 -11.35 22.13
CA LYS A 11 -7.53 -11.12 22.30
C LYS A 11 -8.10 -10.09 21.30
N ASN A 12 -7.22 -9.36 20.62
CA ASN A 12 -7.57 -8.35 19.65
C ASN A 12 -7.89 -9.01 18.30
N ARG A 13 -8.88 -8.47 17.61
CA ARG A 13 -9.28 -8.92 16.29
C ARG A 13 -9.03 -7.85 15.24
N TYR A 14 -8.65 -8.35 14.07
CA TYR A 14 -8.32 -7.54 12.93
C TYR A 14 -8.96 -8.12 11.67
N VAL A 15 -9.20 -7.23 10.70
CA VAL A 15 -9.51 -7.62 9.32
C VAL A 15 -8.20 -7.68 8.56
N GLU A 16 -7.87 -8.87 8.10
CA GLU A 16 -6.54 -9.21 7.59
C GLU A 16 -6.64 -9.84 6.19
N ILE A 17 -5.66 -9.54 5.34
CA ILE A 17 -5.43 -10.22 4.07
C ILE A 17 -4.17 -11.06 4.23
N TRP A 18 -4.20 -12.30 3.74
CA TRP A 18 -3.10 -13.24 3.85
C TRP A 18 -2.97 -14.15 2.61
N TYR A 19 -1.81 -14.79 2.48
CA TYR A 19 -1.53 -15.74 1.39
C TYR A 19 -2.27 -17.06 1.55
N GLY A 20 -3.35 -17.26 0.79
CA GLY A 20 -4.23 -18.42 0.94
C GLY A 20 -3.65 -19.81 0.63
N ASN A 21 -2.46 -19.86 0.00
CA ASN A 21 -1.80 -21.09 -0.48
C ASN A 21 -0.49 -21.42 0.27
N ILE A 22 -0.17 -20.70 1.33
CA ILE A 22 1.02 -20.94 2.15
C ILE A 22 0.56 -21.58 3.47
N PRO A 23 1.19 -22.67 3.94
CA PRO A 23 0.77 -23.37 5.16
C PRO A 23 0.97 -22.54 6.42
N VAL A 24 1.94 -21.62 6.41
CA VAL A 24 2.13 -20.62 7.45
C VAL A 24 1.29 -19.40 7.12
N MET A 25 0.46 -18.96 8.06
CA MET A 25 -0.36 -17.76 7.90
C MET A 25 0.56 -16.52 7.83
N THR A 26 0.74 -16.00 6.62
CA THR A 26 1.49 -14.77 6.35
C THR A 26 0.51 -13.66 5.99
N ILE A 27 0.29 -12.77 6.96
CA ILE A 27 -0.56 -11.59 6.81
C ILE A 27 0.23 -10.54 6.02
N VAL A 28 -0.41 -9.93 5.04
CA VAL A 28 0.20 -8.95 4.13
C VAL A 28 -0.44 -7.56 4.24
N TRP A 29 -1.64 -7.49 4.83
CA TRP A 29 -2.35 -6.24 5.03
C TRP A 29 -3.36 -6.35 6.18
N VAL A 30 -3.53 -5.27 6.93
CA VAL A 30 -4.42 -5.18 8.11
C VAL A 30 -5.16 -3.84 8.11
N ALA A 31 -6.49 -3.87 8.16
CA ALA A 31 -7.33 -2.66 8.09
C ALA A 31 -7.26 -1.85 9.40
N ASN A 32 -7.79 -2.42 10.48
CA ASN A 32 -8.06 -1.76 11.75
C ASN A 32 -6.89 -1.90 12.74
N ARG A 33 -5.66 -1.70 12.27
CA ARG A 33 -4.43 -1.92 13.06
C ARG A 33 -4.31 -1.02 14.30
N GLU A 34 -4.89 0.18 14.26
CA GLU A 34 -4.90 1.14 15.38
C GLU A 34 -6.06 0.93 16.35
N THR A 35 -7.16 0.39 15.83
CA THR A 35 -8.44 0.25 16.54
C THR A 35 -8.90 -1.20 16.49
N PRO A 36 -8.20 -2.11 17.20
CA PRO A 36 -8.66 -3.48 17.34
C PRO A 36 -9.99 -3.53 18.08
N PHE A 37 -10.72 -4.64 17.88
CA PHE A 37 -11.91 -4.95 18.65
C PHE A 37 -11.74 -6.30 19.35
N ASN A 38 -12.38 -6.44 20.50
CA ASN A 38 -12.19 -7.59 21.40
C ASN A 38 -13.33 -8.62 21.30
N ASP A 39 -14.37 -8.31 20.52
CA ASP A 39 -15.54 -9.16 20.35
C ASP A 39 -15.39 -10.10 19.14
N SER A 40 -16.15 -11.19 19.10
CA SER A 40 -16.05 -12.22 18.06
C SER A 40 -16.89 -11.94 16.82
N SER A 41 -17.23 -10.69 16.59
CA SER A 41 -18.47 -10.32 15.88
C SER A 41 -18.30 -9.08 15.01
N GLY A 42 -17.05 -8.68 14.77
CA GLY A 42 -16.72 -7.66 13.78
C GLY A 42 -17.30 -8.04 12.42
N VAL A 43 -18.06 -7.12 11.84
CA VAL A 43 -18.63 -7.27 10.49
C VAL A 43 -17.94 -6.29 9.57
N LEU A 44 -17.28 -6.82 8.53
CA LEU A 44 -16.85 -6.02 7.38
C LEU A 44 -18.06 -5.82 6.46
N ARG A 45 -18.46 -4.57 6.24
CA ARG A 45 -19.63 -4.21 5.44
C ARG A 45 -19.27 -3.13 4.42
N LEU A 46 -19.77 -3.28 3.20
CA LEU A 46 -19.81 -2.20 2.22
C LEU A 46 -21.14 -1.45 2.37
N THR A 47 -21.09 -0.12 2.49
CA THR A 47 -22.28 0.72 2.52
C THR A 47 -22.80 1.00 1.11
N ASP A 48 -24.07 1.38 0.99
CA ASP A 48 -24.69 1.76 -0.29
C ASP A 48 -24.03 2.99 -0.94
N LEU A 49 -23.24 3.75 -0.16
CA LEU A 49 -22.47 4.90 -0.62
C LEU A 49 -21.06 4.53 -1.09
N GLY A 50 -20.65 3.26 -1.01
CA GLY A 50 -19.32 2.81 -1.42
C GLY A 50 -18.24 3.03 -0.37
N ILE A 51 -18.60 2.98 0.91
CA ILE A 51 -17.64 3.07 2.02
C ILE A 51 -17.52 1.69 2.64
N LEU A 52 -16.29 1.19 2.73
CA LEU A 52 -16.00 -0.05 3.45
C LEU A 52 -15.86 0.29 4.93
N VAL A 53 -16.67 -0.36 5.77
CA VAL A 53 -16.70 -0.13 7.21
C VAL A 53 -16.51 -1.44 7.97
N ILE A 54 -15.87 -1.34 9.13
CA ILE A 54 -15.85 -2.41 10.11
C ILE A 54 -16.74 -1.98 11.27
N LEU A 55 -17.71 -2.83 11.60
CA LEU A 55 -18.70 -2.59 12.65
C LEU A 55 -18.48 -3.57 13.80
N ASN A 56 -18.64 -3.09 15.03
CA ASN A 56 -18.75 -3.96 16.21
C ASN A 56 -20.20 -4.45 16.41
N LEU A 57 -20.44 -5.26 17.45
CA LEU A 57 -21.79 -5.77 17.80
C LEU A 57 -22.86 -4.68 17.95
N ASN A 58 -22.46 -3.52 18.46
CA ASN A 58 -23.38 -2.42 18.73
C ASN A 58 -23.64 -1.58 17.48
N GLY A 59 -23.11 -1.97 16.31
CA GLY A 59 -23.21 -1.22 15.07
C GLY A 59 -22.34 0.05 15.05
N THR A 60 -21.38 0.16 15.97
CA THR A 60 -20.42 1.28 15.99
C THR A 60 -19.34 1.04 14.94
N ILE A 61 -19.03 2.07 14.15
CA ILE A 61 -17.95 2.04 13.17
C ILE A 61 -16.61 2.16 13.91
N ILE A 62 -15.76 1.14 13.79
CA ILE A 62 -14.41 1.13 14.38
C ILE A 62 -13.33 1.52 13.37
N TRP A 63 -13.63 1.37 12.07
CA TRP A 63 -12.74 1.68 10.96
C TRP A 63 -13.57 1.93 9.70
N SER A 64 -13.10 2.84 8.85
CA SER A 64 -13.71 3.17 7.56
C SER A 64 -12.66 3.49 6.51
N SER A 65 -12.94 3.17 5.24
CA SER A 65 -12.07 3.45 4.10
C SER A 65 -11.99 4.94 3.72
N ASN A 66 -12.86 5.79 4.28
CA ASN A 66 -12.93 7.24 4.00
C ASN A 66 -12.95 7.56 2.50
N SER A 67 -13.89 6.95 1.77
CA SER A 67 -14.03 7.14 0.33
C SER A 67 -14.25 8.63 -0.02
N PRO A 68 -13.60 9.16 -1.07
CA PRO A 68 -13.59 10.59 -1.39
C PRO A 68 -14.92 11.09 -1.95
N ARG A 69 -15.76 10.18 -2.46
CA ARG A 69 -17.07 10.46 -3.04
C ARG A 69 -18.02 9.29 -2.81
N SER A 70 -19.31 9.57 -2.85
CA SER A 70 -20.35 8.54 -2.88
C SER A 70 -20.38 7.86 -4.26
N ALA A 71 -20.81 6.61 -4.27
CA ALA A 71 -20.99 5.81 -5.48
C ALA A 71 -22.40 5.25 -5.62
N SER A 72 -22.83 5.08 -6.87
CA SER A 72 -24.04 4.37 -7.26
C SER A 72 -23.69 2.92 -7.61
N ASN A 73 -24.33 1.97 -6.91
CA ASN A 73 -24.05 0.53 -7.06
C ASN A 73 -22.57 0.17 -6.80
N PRO A 74 -22.07 0.40 -5.57
CA PRO A 74 -20.70 0.09 -5.21
C PRO A 74 -20.48 -1.42 -5.08
N SER A 75 -19.28 -1.88 -5.42
CA SER A 75 -18.82 -3.26 -5.17
C SER A 75 -17.44 -3.26 -4.52
N ALA A 76 -17.16 -4.29 -3.73
CA ALA A 76 -15.84 -4.53 -3.14
C ALA A 76 -15.29 -5.86 -3.66
N GLN A 77 -14.02 -5.86 -4.08
CA GLN A 77 -13.39 -7.01 -4.70
C GLN A 77 -11.95 -7.16 -4.17
N LEU A 78 -11.59 -8.38 -3.76
CA LEU A 78 -10.19 -8.74 -3.50
C LEU A 78 -9.59 -9.28 -4.79
N LEU A 79 -8.61 -8.56 -5.36
CA LEU A 79 -7.90 -8.98 -6.57
C LEU A 79 -6.86 -10.06 -6.26
N ASP A 80 -6.42 -10.77 -7.30
CA ASP A 80 -5.40 -11.82 -7.17
C ASP A 80 -4.04 -11.28 -6.70
N SER A 81 -3.72 -10.04 -7.06
CA SER A 81 -2.56 -9.29 -6.53
C SER A 81 -2.61 -9.06 -5.02
N GLY A 82 -3.79 -9.22 -4.41
CA GLY A 82 -4.05 -8.91 -3.00
C GLY A 82 -4.54 -7.51 -2.74
N ASN A 83 -4.74 -6.70 -3.79
CA ASN A 83 -5.38 -5.41 -3.64
C ASN A 83 -6.89 -5.59 -3.39
N LEU A 84 -7.36 -5.24 -2.19
CA LEU A 84 -8.77 -5.03 -1.91
C LEU A 84 -9.20 -3.66 -2.45
N VAL A 85 -10.10 -3.67 -3.43
CA VAL A 85 -10.62 -2.47 -4.11
C VAL A 85 -12.09 -2.28 -3.85
N VAL A 86 -12.52 -1.04 -3.70
CA VAL A 86 -13.93 -0.62 -3.75
C VAL A 86 -14.13 0.22 -5.00
N LYS A 87 -15.10 -0.15 -5.83
CA LYS A 87 -15.35 0.49 -7.13
C LYS A 87 -16.83 0.76 -7.37
N GLU A 88 -17.11 1.73 -8.23
CA GLU A 88 -18.46 2.04 -8.70
C GLU A 88 -18.73 1.37 -10.06
N GLY A 89 -19.72 0.48 -10.10
CA GLY A 89 -19.97 -0.37 -11.26
C GLY A 89 -18.84 -1.38 -11.50
N ASP A 90 -18.71 -1.86 -12.74
CA ASP A 90 -17.75 -2.91 -13.08
C ASP A 90 -16.37 -2.40 -13.55
N ASN A 91 -16.28 -1.13 -13.94
CA ASN A 91 -15.05 -0.52 -14.46
C ASN A 91 -14.06 -0.21 -13.32
N MET A 92 -12.80 -0.68 -13.48
CA MET A 92 -11.72 -0.39 -12.52
C MET A 92 -11.30 1.09 -12.51
N GLU A 93 -11.56 1.85 -13.58
CA GLU A 93 -11.30 3.30 -13.62
C GLU A 93 -12.14 4.06 -12.60
N ASN A 94 -13.25 3.47 -12.12
CA ASN A 94 -14.12 4.04 -11.10
C ASN A 94 -13.79 3.54 -9.69
N THR A 95 -12.51 3.31 -9.41
CA THR A 95 -12.04 2.92 -8.07
C THR A 95 -12.23 4.09 -7.10
N LEU A 96 -12.87 3.80 -5.96
CA LEU A 96 -13.16 4.75 -4.88
C LEU A 96 -12.11 4.66 -3.77
N TRP A 97 -11.62 3.44 -3.52
CA TRP A 97 -10.66 3.16 -2.47
C TRP A 97 -9.90 1.88 -2.79
N GLN A 98 -8.62 1.82 -2.40
CA GLN A 98 -7.83 0.61 -2.54
C GLN A 98 -6.85 0.39 -1.37
N SER A 99 -6.71 -0.85 -0.95
CA SER A 99 -5.79 -1.24 0.13
C SER A 99 -4.32 -0.93 -0.16
N PHE A 100 -3.92 -0.95 -1.44
CA PHE A 100 -2.54 -0.67 -1.87
C PHE A 100 -2.09 0.78 -1.63
N GLU A 101 -3.03 1.70 -1.43
CA GLU A 101 -2.74 3.08 -1.01
C GLU A 101 -2.50 3.21 0.51
N HIS A 102 -2.76 2.15 1.27
CA HIS A 102 -2.63 2.10 2.71
C HIS A 102 -1.75 0.92 3.16
N PRO A 103 -0.45 0.93 2.83
CA PRO A 103 0.46 -0.15 3.23
C PRO A 103 0.55 -0.32 4.74
N THR A 104 0.86 -1.56 5.16
CA THR A 104 1.08 -1.91 6.57
C THR A 104 2.56 -2.11 6.87
N ASP A 105 3.02 -3.32 7.15
CA ASP A 105 4.43 -3.66 7.34
C ASP A 105 5.05 -4.36 6.11
N THR A 106 4.19 -4.75 5.15
CA THR A 106 4.57 -5.47 3.93
C THR A 106 4.29 -4.64 2.68
N ILE A 107 5.15 -4.75 1.67
CA ILE A 107 4.93 -4.26 0.30
C ILE A 107 4.74 -5.48 -0.61
N LEU A 108 3.58 -5.54 -1.25
CA LEU A 108 3.28 -6.49 -2.31
C LEU A 108 3.64 -5.88 -3.67
N PRO A 109 3.84 -6.73 -4.69
CA PRO A 109 3.87 -6.27 -6.07
C PRO A 109 2.65 -5.38 -6.41
N GLY A 110 2.88 -4.28 -7.11
CA GLY A 110 1.89 -3.25 -7.43
C GLY A 110 1.68 -2.18 -6.34
N MET A 111 2.16 -2.38 -5.11
CA MET A 111 2.11 -1.34 -4.07
C MET A 111 3.17 -0.26 -4.31
N LYS A 112 2.90 0.93 -3.79
CA LYS A 112 3.81 2.10 -3.86
C LYS A 112 4.47 2.32 -2.51
N LEU A 113 5.74 2.69 -2.53
CA LEU A 113 6.50 3.20 -1.39
C LEU A 113 7.09 4.54 -1.82
N GLY A 114 6.72 5.65 -1.20
CA GLY A 114 7.02 6.95 -1.79
C GLY A 114 6.20 8.10 -1.25
N MET A 115 6.09 9.15 -2.04
CA MET A 115 5.28 10.31 -1.72
C MET A 115 4.72 10.96 -2.98
N ASN A 116 3.49 11.43 -2.87
CA ASN A 116 2.89 12.37 -3.79
C ASN A 116 3.25 13.80 -3.33
N ARG A 117 4.02 14.53 -4.14
CA ARG A 117 4.51 15.87 -3.81
C ARG A 117 3.41 16.93 -3.83
N ILE A 118 2.36 16.71 -4.61
CA ILE A 118 1.24 17.65 -4.75
C ILE A 118 0.27 17.48 -3.57
N THR A 119 -0.17 16.25 -3.29
CA THR A 119 -1.13 15.98 -2.22
C THR A 119 -0.48 15.83 -0.85
N GLY A 120 0.83 15.61 -0.79
CA GLY A 120 1.58 15.32 0.43
C GLY A 120 1.36 13.91 0.98
N ILE A 121 0.60 13.05 0.28
CA ILE A 121 0.35 11.67 0.68
C ILE A 121 1.67 10.89 0.66
N LYS A 122 1.96 10.19 1.76
CA LYS A 122 3.14 9.35 1.91
C LYS A 122 2.73 7.89 1.98
N TRP A 123 3.39 7.07 1.18
CA TRP A 123 3.29 5.63 1.25
C TRP A 123 4.55 5.09 1.93
N SER A 124 4.38 4.59 3.15
CA SER A 124 5.45 4.05 3.99
C SER A 124 5.05 2.75 4.63
N MET A 125 6.00 1.85 4.87
CA MET A 125 5.76 0.68 5.73
C MET A 125 5.99 1.05 7.19
N THR A 126 5.16 0.53 8.08
CA THR A 126 5.36 0.61 9.53
C THR A 126 5.21 -0.78 10.11
N SER A 127 6.27 -1.23 10.79
CA SER A 127 6.35 -2.52 11.45
C SER A 127 5.24 -2.76 12.47
N TRP A 128 5.04 -4.04 12.79
CA TRP A 128 4.17 -4.49 13.86
C TRP A 128 4.82 -4.33 15.22
N ASN A 129 4.02 -4.03 16.24
CA ASN A 129 4.45 -3.91 17.64
C ASN A 129 5.04 -5.21 18.18
N SER A 130 4.51 -6.35 17.75
CA SER A 130 5.11 -7.66 18.02
C SER A 130 4.68 -8.68 16.96
N PRO A 131 5.29 -9.87 16.90
CA PRO A 131 4.87 -10.93 15.98
C PRO A 131 3.39 -11.35 16.10
N ASP A 132 2.76 -11.05 17.24
CA ASP A 132 1.38 -11.41 17.56
C ASP A 132 0.45 -10.19 17.69
N ASP A 133 0.96 -8.98 17.47
CA ASP A 133 0.24 -7.71 17.58
C ASP A 133 0.55 -6.80 16.37
N PRO A 134 -0.37 -6.70 15.40
CA PRO A 134 -0.17 -5.91 14.17
C PRO A 134 -0.35 -4.39 14.34
N SER A 135 -0.57 -3.91 15.57
CA SER A 135 -0.54 -2.47 15.86
C SER A 135 0.80 -1.85 15.45
N ARG A 136 0.82 -0.54 15.18
CA ARG A 136 2.04 0.14 14.72
C ARG A 136 3.11 0.17 15.80
N ASP A 137 4.31 -0.29 15.46
CA ASP A 137 5.52 0.02 16.22
C ASP A 137 6.18 1.32 15.71
N ASN A 138 7.26 1.70 16.35
CA ASN A 138 8.07 2.87 16.06
C ASN A 138 9.01 2.69 14.86
N PHE A 139 9.17 1.49 14.29
CA PHE A 139 9.99 1.32 13.09
C PHE A 139 9.19 1.49 11.81
N SER A 140 9.69 2.36 10.92
CA SER A 140 9.11 2.61 9.60
C SER A 140 10.17 2.58 8.51
N CYS A 141 9.77 2.09 7.33
CA CYS A 141 10.53 2.28 6.09
C CYS A 141 9.87 3.42 5.31
N ILE A 142 10.61 4.51 5.14
CA ILE A 142 10.13 5.73 4.51
C ILE A 142 10.95 6.07 3.27
N PHE A 143 10.32 6.84 2.40
CA PHE A 143 10.99 7.48 1.28
C PHE A 143 11.37 8.91 1.64
N ILE A 144 12.64 9.27 1.45
CA ILE A 144 13.17 10.62 1.69
C ILE A 144 13.15 11.38 0.35
N PRO A 145 12.31 12.42 0.20
CA PRO A 145 12.07 13.07 -1.09
C PRO A 145 13.02 14.25 -1.38
N TYR A 146 13.99 14.53 -0.51
CA TYR A 146 14.87 15.69 -0.62
C TYR A 146 16.23 15.30 -1.21
N GLY A 147 16.57 15.88 -2.38
CA GLY A 147 17.81 15.58 -3.09
C GLY A 147 17.66 14.36 -4.00
N TYR A 148 18.55 13.38 -3.86
CA TYR A 148 18.39 12.10 -4.55
C TYR A 148 17.39 11.24 -3.76
N PRO A 149 16.43 10.58 -4.43
CA PRO A 149 15.45 9.80 -3.70
C PRO A 149 16.11 8.59 -3.02
N GLU A 150 15.91 8.49 -1.71
CA GLU A 150 16.51 7.46 -0.87
C GLU A 150 15.45 6.79 0.01
N LEU A 151 15.59 5.48 0.22
CA LEU A 151 14.86 4.80 1.29
C LEU A 151 15.61 4.98 2.62
N ALA A 152 14.87 4.98 3.71
CA ALA A 152 15.45 4.95 5.05
C ALA A 152 14.56 4.16 6.01
N VAL A 153 15.20 3.45 6.93
CA VAL A 153 14.53 2.86 8.09
C VAL A 153 14.70 3.80 9.27
N THR A 154 13.59 4.24 9.83
CA THR A 154 13.54 5.11 11.01
C THR A 154 13.03 4.37 12.22
N GLN A 155 13.42 4.84 13.40
CA GLN A 155 12.78 4.53 14.67
C GLN A 155 12.25 5.86 15.24
N GLY A 156 10.95 6.11 15.11
CA GLY A 156 10.36 7.43 15.32
C GLY A 156 11.00 8.47 14.39
N SER A 157 11.57 9.53 14.95
CA SER A 157 12.24 10.60 14.20
C SER A 157 13.71 10.31 13.87
N LYS A 158 14.29 9.22 14.37
CA LYS A 158 15.72 8.92 14.19
C LYS A 158 15.93 7.93 13.05
N ILE A 159 16.75 8.30 12.08
CA ILE A 159 17.19 7.38 11.03
C ILE A 159 18.15 6.36 11.65
N LYS A 160 17.84 5.08 11.46
CA LYS A 160 18.66 3.95 11.95
C LYS A 160 19.52 3.36 10.87
N TYR A 161 18.97 3.29 9.67
CA TYR A 161 19.62 2.64 8.56
C TYR A 161 19.24 3.32 7.25
N ARG A 162 20.23 3.51 6.40
CA ARG A 162 20.05 3.96 5.02
C ARG A 162 20.62 2.88 4.12
N PRO A 163 19.79 2.23 3.28
CA PRO A 163 20.26 1.32 2.25
C PRO A 163 21.04 2.02 1.12
N GLY A 164 21.38 3.31 1.25
CA GLY A 164 22.14 4.05 0.26
C GLY A 164 21.35 4.35 -1.01
N LEU A 165 22.04 4.85 -2.03
CA LEU A 165 21.45 5.28 -3.29
C LEU A 165 20.83 4.08 -4.02
N CYS A 166 19.71 4.33 -4.69
CA CYS A 166 19.13 3.42 -5.66
C CYS A 166 19.82 3.61 -7.01
N ASP A 167 20.30 2.54 -7.62
CA ASP A 167 20.84 2.54 -8.99
C ASP A 167 19.81 2.07 -10.03
N GLY A 168 18.52 2.18 -9.69
CA GLY A 168 17.39 1.91 -10.59
C GLY A 168 17.06 0.43 -10.69
N LEU A 169 17.92 -0.44 -10.15
CA LEU A 169 17.74 -1.89 -10.11
C LEU A 169 17.83 -2.44 -8.67
N TRP A 170 18.67 -1.84 -7.82
CA TRP A 170 18.77 -2.20 -6.40
C TRP A 170 19.22 -1.01 -5.54
N PHE A 171 19.21 -1.20 -4.22
CA PHE A 171 19.79 -0.26 -3.26
C PHE A 171 21.17 -0.75 -2.83
N SER A 172 22.18 0.12 -2.90
CA SER A 172 23.60 -0.22 -2.62
C SER A 172 23.88 -0.89 -1.26
N GLY A 173 23.07 -0.57 -0.25
CA GLY A 173 23.14 -1.10 1.10
C GLY A 173 22.38 -2.42 1.31
N ILE A 174 21.59 -2.88 0.33
CA ILE A 174 20.87 -4.17 0.38
C ILE A 174 21.47 -5.13 -0.65
N PRO A 175 22.75 -5.54 -0.53
CA PRO A 175 23.44 -6.36 -1.52
C PRO A 175 22.87 -7.78 -1.66
N ASN A 176 22.07 -8.22 -0.68
CA ASN A 176 21.46 -9.56 -0.63
C ASN A 176 20.05 -9.61 -1.23
N LEU A 177 19.51 -8.53 -1.80
CA LEU A 177 18.41 -8.61 -2.76
C LEU A 177 18.95 -9.28 -4.04
N LYS A 178 19.23 -10.57 -3.95
CA LYS A 178 19.62 -11.40 -5.09
C LYS A 178 18.49 -11.36 -6.11
N GLN A 179 18.88 -11.34 -7.39
CA GLN A 179 18.01 -11.49 -8.56
C GLN A 179 16.86 -12.46 -8.30
N ASN A 180 15.69 -11.89 -8.07
CA ASN A 180 14.40 -12.54 -8.15
C ASN A 180 13.55 -11.56 -8.98
N PRO A 181 12.75 -11.99 -9.96
CA PRO A 181 12.10 -11.09 -10.94
C PRO A 181 11.08 -10.11 -10.33
N ILE A 182 10.85 -10.18 -9.01
CA ILE A 182 10.15 -9.19 -8.21
C ILE A 182 11.06 -7.96 -8.02
N ILE A 183 11.23 -7.21 -9.11
CA ILE A 183 12.11 -6.03 -9.19
C ILE A 183 11.43 -4.85 -8.49
N PHE A 184 12.13 -4.18 -7.57
CA PHE A 184 11.78 -2.84 -7.13
C PHE A 184 12.12 -1.85 -8.26
N LYS A 185 11.11 -1.28 -8.92
CA LYS A 185 11.28 -0.18 -9.88
C LYS A 185 11.11 1.13 -9.15
N VAL A 186 12.13 1.99 -9.18
CA VAL A 186 12.01 3.38 -8.71
C VAL A 186 11.58 4.24 -9.88
N LEU A 187 10.33 4.69 -9.83
CA LEU A 187 9.70 5.49 -10.86
C LEU A 187 9.49 6.90 -10.34
N TRP A 188 9.89 7.85 -11.16
CA TRP A 188 9.47 9.23 -11.04
C TRP A 188 8.32 9.46 -12.00
N CYS A 189 7.13 9.73 -11.46
CA CYS A 189 5.94 9.90 -12.26
C CYS A 189 5.51 11.37 -12.24
N GLU A 190 5.49 12.00 -13.41
CA GLU A 190 4.94 13.33 -13.62
C GLU A 190 3.72 13.24 -14.53
N TYR A 191 2.71 14.07 -14.29
CA TYR A 191 1.64 14.26 -15.26
C TYR A 191 1.92 15.50 -16.12
N LEU A 192 2.18 15.28 -17.40
CA LEU A 192 2.34 16.34 -18.40
C LEU A 192 1.17 16.28 -19.38
N ASN A 193 0.45 17.38 -19.55
CA ASN A 193 -0.67 17.50 -20.51
C ASN A 193 -1.74 16.40 -20.39
N GLY A 194 -2.01 15.91 -19.17
CA GLY A 194 -3.00 14.85 -18.92
C GLY A 194 -2.51 13.42 -19.13
N PHE A 195 -1.22 13.23 -19.42
CA PHE A 195 -0.56 11.93 -19.52
C PHE A 195 0.35 11.67 -18.34
N ARG A 196 0.25 10.48 -17.74
CA ARG A 196 1.20 9.98 -16.74
C ARG A 196 2.50 9.56 -17.45
N SER A 197 3.58 10.27 -17.19
CA SER A 197 4.93 9.93 -17.63
C SER A 197 5.72 9.42 -16.44
N CYS A 198 6.03 8.12 -16.41
CA CYS A 198 6.87 7.52 -15.37
C CYS A 198 8.25 7.22 -15.95
N SER A 199 9.27 7.93 -15.48
CA SER A 199 10.67 7.70 -15.85
C SER A 199 11.42 7.02 -14.70
N PRO A 200 12.32 6.06 -14.96
CA PRO A 200 13.28 5.61 -13.96
C PRO A 200 14.00 6.82 -13.35
N ALA A 201 14.15 6.86 -12.01
CA ALA A 201 14.75 8.00 -11.30
C ALA A 201 16.18 8.37 -11.76
N ILE A 202 16.82 7.51 -12.58
CA ILE A 202 18.21 7.64 -13.06
C ILE A 202 18.28 8.19 -14.48
N THR A 203 17.21 8.13 -15.26
CA THR A 203 17.24 8.48 -16.69
C THR A 203 16.74 9.89 -16.99
N LYS A 204 16.97 10.88 -16.11
CA LYS A 204 16.80 12.30 -16.48
C LYS A 204 17.68 12.74 -17.67
N GLU A 205 18.55 11.87 -18.20
CA GLU A 205 19.42 12.17 -19.34
C GLU A 205 19.32 11.26 -20.58
N ARG A 206 18.37 10.32 -20.73
CA ARG A 206 18.19 9.62 -22.02
C ARG A 206 16.71 9.35 -22.37
N PRO A 207 16.23 9.76 -23.57
CA PRO A 207 14.85 9.55 -23.98
C PRO A 207 14.69 8.12 -24.49
N GLY A 208 13.80 7.39 -23.86
CA GLY A 208 13.39 6.07 -24.29
C GLY A 208 12.71 5.36 -23.12
N TYR A 209 11.45 5.03 -23.34
CA TYR A 209 10.68 3.93 -22.74
C TYR A 209 9.44 4.29 -21.90
N GLU A 210 8.40 3.54 -22.30
CA GLU A 210 7.06 3.22 -21.79
C GLU A 210 6.25 4.29 -21.04
N VAL A 211 5.30 4.84 -21.79
CA VAL A 211 4.17 5.64 -21.29
C VAL A 211 3.06 4.69 -20.89
N GLU A 212 2.75 4.58 -19.59
CA GLU A 212 1.48 3.99 -19.15
C GLU A 212 0.38 5.03 -19.35
N GLU A 213 -0.45 4.83 -20.37
CA GLU A 213 -1.56 5.72 -20.71
C GLU A 213 -2.69 5.58 -19.67
N SER A 214 -2.72 6.50 -18.71
CA SER A 214 -3.86 6.67 -17.80
C SER A 214 -4.22 8.16 -17.71
N ARG A 215 -5.46 8.49 -18.05
CA ARG A 215 -6.00 9.86 -17.96
C ARG A 215 -6.29 10.19 -16.50
N GLY A 216 -5.69 11.24 -15.98
CA GLY A 216 -5.87 11.70 -14.60
C GLY A 216 -5.40 13.14 -14.38
N ALA A 217 -5.74 13.71 -13.22
CA ALA A 217 -5.32 15.04 -12.80
C ALA A 217 -3.78 15.15 -12.70
N ALA A 218 -3.22 16.36 -12.73
CA ALA A 218 -1.78 16.56 -12.59
C ALA A 218 -1.29 16.06 -11.22
N VAL A 219 -0.38 15.07 -11.20
CA VAL A 219 0.26 14.52 -10.00
C VAL A 219 1.77 14.47 -10.20
N GLU A 220 2.55 14.90 -9.22
CA GLU A 220 4.00 14.65 -9.16
C GLU A 220 4.25 13.62 -8.05
N GLU A 221 4.60 12.38 -8.42
CA GLU A 221 4.85 11.28 -7.49
C GLU A 221 6.30 10.82 -7.57
N GLU A 222 6.93 10.63 -6.41
CA GLU A 222 8.20 9.90 -6.29
C GLU A 222 7.91 8.57 -5.60
N ILE A 223 8.05 7.46 -6.33
CA ILE A 223 7.64 6.15 -5.85
C ILE A 223 8.63 5.04 -6.21
N CYS A 224 8.79 4.10 -5.30
CA CYS A 224 9.30 2.77 -5.57
C CYS A 224 8.08 1.84 -5.65
N THR A 225 7.94 1.10 -6.75
CA THR A 225 6.96 0.02 -6.88
C THR A 225 7.66 -1.32 -6.96
N VAL A 226 6.98 -2.37 -6.54
CA VAL A 226 7.44 -3.75 -6.77
C VAL A 226 6.71 -4.27 -8.00
N GLY A 227 7.43 -4.76 -9.01
CA GLY A 227 6.83 -5.33 -10.22
C GLY A 227 6.30 -6.76 -10.00
N GLU A 228 5.21 -7.12 -10.69
CA GLU A 228 4.83 -8.52 -10.95
C GLU A 228 5.48 -9.00 -12.27
N GLU A 229 5.77 -10.29 -12.35
CA GLU A 229 6.16 -10.95 -13.61
C GLU A 229 4.87 -11.32 -14.37
N SER A 230 4.82 -10.97 -15.67
CA SER A 230 3.70 -11.25 -16.58
C SER A 230 3.68 -12.68 -17.09
#